data_AF-A0A3S9BDI1-F1
#
_entry.id   AF-A0A3S9BDI1-F1
#
_cell.length_a   1.000
_cell.length_b   1.000
_cell.length_c   1.000
_cell.angle_alpha   90.00
_cell.angle_beta   90.00
_cell.angle_gamma   90.00
#
_symmetry.space_group_name_H-M   'P 1'
#
loop_
_entity.id
_entity.type
_entity.pdbx_description
1 polymer ?
#
loop_
_entity_poly.entity_id
_entity_poly.type
_entity_poly.pdbx_seq_one_letter_code
_entity_poly.pdbx_strand_id
1 'polypeptide(L)'
;MTDPVIRFRPILWAVLAVLLAAGAAQSAATLREARPALQSDAPAAEQLFADAPDGVDPIVTGPVSAAFKQRQQDAGCDSAVWPKIPTVCYPD
;
A
#
# COMPACT_ATOMS: atom_id res chain seq x y z
N MET A 1 53.03 15.17 -3.60
CA MET A 1 51.83 15.16 -4.47
C MET A 1 50.68 14.69 -3.60
N THR A 2 49.95 15.62 -2.99
CA THR A 2 48.86 15.32 -2.04
C THR A 2 47.54 15.39 -2.78
N ASP A 3 46.85 14.25 -2.88
CA ASP A 3 45.61 14.11 -3.65
C ASP A 3 44.49 15.01 -3.11
N PRO A 4 43.94 15.93 -3.93
CA PRO A 4 42.85 16.81 -3.53
C PRO A 4 41.60 16.01 -3.12
N VAL A 5 41.47 14.78 -3.61
CA VAL A 5 40.35 13.86 -3.36
C VAL A 5 40.18 13.52 -1.88
N ILE A 6 41.27 13.45 -1.10
CA ILE A 6 41.21 13.08 0.33
C ILE A 6 40.68 14.25 1.17
N ARG A 7 40.94 15.49 0.75
CA ARG A 7 40.56 16.70 1.49
C ARG A 7 39.06 17.01 1.41
N PHE A 8 38.39 16.67 0.30
CA PHE A 8 36.96 16.97 0.11
C PHE A 8 36.01 15.84 0.55
N ARG A 9 36.55 14.68 0.89
CA ARG A 9 35.80 13.50 1.34
C ARG A 9 34.85 13.74 2.52
N PRO A 10 35.21 14.48 3.60
CA PRO A 10 34.28 14.69 4.71
C PRO A 10 33.12 15.65 4.37
N ILE A 11 33.33 16.57 3.42
CA ILE A 11 32.33 17.55 3.01
C ILE A 11 31.22 16.86 2.20
N LEU A 12 31.58 15.91 1.34
CA LEU A 12 30.62 15.12 0.56
C LEU A 12 29.70 14.28 1.47
N TRP A 13 30.25 13.68 2.53
CA TRP A 13 29.44 12.95 3.51
C TRP A 13 28.50 13.85 4.31
N ALA A 14 28.94 15.05 4.68
CA ALA A 14 28.11 16.01 5.39
C ALA A 14 26.90 16.48 4.53
N VAL A 15 27.13 16.79 3.25
CA VAL A 15 26.06 17.18 2.33
C VAL A 15 25.08 16.03 2.09
N LEU A 16 25.57 14.80 1.93
CA LEU A 16 24.72 13.61 1.79
C LEU A 16 23.86 13.36 3.03
N ALA A 17 24.43 13.52 4.23
CA ALA A 17 23.70 13.36 5.49
C ALA A 17 22.57 14.41 5.66
N VAL A 18 22.81 15.66 5.26
CA VAL A 18 21.80 16.72 5.28
C VAL A 18 20.67 16.45 4.28
N LEU A 19 20.98 15.98 3.08
CA LEU A 19 19.97 15.62 2.07
C LEU A 19 19.12 14.42 2.50
N LEU A 20 19.73 13.41 3.12
CA LEU A 20 19.02 12.24 3.68
C LEU A 20 18.07 12.63 4.81
N ALA A 21 18.47 13.53 5.72
CA ALA A 21 17.62 13.99 6.83
C ALA A 21 16.41 14.81 6.34
N ALA A 22 16.54 15.58 5.27
CA ALA A 22 15.45 16.35 4.68
C ALA A 22 14.47 15.50 3.84
N GLY A 23 14.95 14.41 3.24
CA GLY A 23 14.15 13.55 2.35
C GLY A 23 13.22 12.55 3.04
N ALA A 24 13.40 12.28 4.33
CA ALA A 24 12.66 11.23 5.04
C ALA A 24 11.20 11.57 5.39
N ALA A 25 10.79 12.84 5.28
CA ALA A 25 9.46 13.28 5.72
C ALA A 25 8.32 12.97 4.71
N GLN A 26 8.63 12.65 3.44
CA GLN A 26 7.61 12.59 2.38
C GLN A 26 7.05 11.19 2.13
N SER A 27 7.63 10.13 2.71
CA SER A 27 7.19 8.75 2.45
C SER A 27 6.11 8.22 3.41
N ALA A 28 5.70 9.01 4.41
CA ALA A 28 4.68 8.60 5.39
C ALA A 28 3.43 9.50 5.39
N ALA A 29 3.50 10.71 4.81
CA ALA A 29 2.41 11.68 4.86
C ALA A 29 1.30 11.42 3.82
N THR A 30 1.54 10.62 2.79
CA THR A 30 0.47 10.19 1.87
C THR A 30 -0.40 9.05 2.43
N LEU A 31 0.00 8.44 3.56
CA LEU A 31 -0.74 7.34 4.18
C LEU A 31 -1.76 7.80 5.23
N ARG A 32 -1.60 9.01 5.77
CA ARG A 32 -2.33 9.48 6.97
C ARG A 32 -3.18 10.73 6.78
N GLU A 33 -3.40 11.17 5.55
CA GLU A 33 -4.55 12.04 5.29
C GLU A 33 -5.79 11.14 5.39
N ALA A 34 -6.53 11.31 6.48
CA ALA A 34 -7.78 10.66 6.81
C ALA A 34 -8.57 10.20 5.58
N ARG A 35 -8.42 8.94 5.19
CA ARG A 35 -9.42 8.29 4.36
C ARG A 35 -10.55 7.98 5.34
N PRO A 36 -11.67 8.73 5.35
CA PRO A 36 -12.86 8.22 6.02
C PRO A 36 -13.02 6.80 5.49
N ALA A 37 -13.18 5.81 6.37
CA ALA A 37 -13.38 4.41 5.99
C ALA A 37 -14.22 4.43 4.73
N LEU A 38 -13.57 4.11 3.59
CA LEU A 38 -14.07 4.50 2.28
C LEU A 38 -15.45 3.88 2.24
N GLN A 39 -16.49 4.71 2.40
CA GLN A 39 -17.87 4.29 2.27
C GLN A 39 -17.95 4.02 0.78
N SER A 40 -17.52 2.81 0.44
CA SER A 40 -17.41 2.37 -0.91
C SER A 40 -18.86 2.20 -1.31
N ASP A 41 -19.38 3.20 -2.01
CA ASP A 41 -20.56 3.05 -2.85
C ASP A 41 -20.34 1.97 -3.93
N ALA A 42 -19.16 1.33 -3.97
CA ALA A 42 -18.96 0.12 -4.73
C ALA A 42 -19.96 -0.95 -4.25
N PRO A 43 -20.61 -1.65 -5.19
CA PRO A 43 -21.58 -2.69 -4.88
C PRO A 43 -20.97 -3.72 -3.92
N ALA A 44 -21.79 -4.35 -3.07
CA ALA A 44 -21.32 -5.49 -2.29
C ALA A 44 -20.91 -6.64 -3.24
N ALA A 45 -19.91 -7.44 -2.87
CA ALA A 45 -19.44 -8.57 -3.69
C ALA A 45 -20.58 -9.53 -4.08
N GLU A 46 -21.57 -9.71 -3.21
CA GLU A 46 -22.82 -10.44 -3.48
C GLU A 46 -23.49 -10.04 -4.80
N GLN A 47 -23.50 -8.75 -5.15
CA GLN A 47 -24.13 -8.28 -6.38
C GLN A 47 -23.28 -8.61 -7.62
N LEU A 48 -21.96 -8.69 -7.47
CA LEU A 48 -21.06 -9.04 -8.55
C LEU A 48 -21.02 -10.55 -8.81
N PHE A 49 -21.16 -11.36 -7.76
CA PHE A 49 -21.12 -12.82 -7.82
C PHE A 49 -22.47 -13.43 -7.42
N ALA A 50 -23.56 -12.94 -8.04
CA ALA A 50 -24.91 -13.40 -7.74
C ALA A 50 -25.18 -14.88 -8.12
N ASP A 51 -24.29 -15.49 -8.90
CA ASP A 51 -24.29 -16.91 -9.26
C ASP A 51 -23.57 -17.80 -8.23
N ALA A 52 -22.93 -17.21 -7.22
CA ALA A 52 -22.22 -17.90 -6.14
C ALA A 52 -22.98 -17.77 -4.80
N PRO A 53 -24.00 -18.62 -4.54
CA PRO A 53 -24.80 -18.53 -3.31
C PRO A 53 -24.00 -18.80 -2.03
N ASP A 54 -22.94 -19.60 -2.14
CA ASP A 54 -22.01 -19.91 -1.05
C ASP A 54 -20.83 -18.91 -0.98
N GLY A 55 -20.77 -17.96 -1.91
CA GLY A 55 -19.79 -16.90 -1.97
C GLY A 55 -18.45 -17.26 -2.61
N VAL A 56 -17.61 -16.24 -2.70
CA VAL A 56 -16.25 -16.32 -3.24
C VAL A 56 -15.26 -15.88 -2.17
N ASP A 57 -14.20 -16.65 -1.97
CA ASP A 57 -13.12 -16.31 -1.02
C ASP A 57 -12.53 -14.92 -1.37
N PRO A 58 -12.50 -13.98 -0.42
CA PRO A 58 -11.89 -12.65 -0.64
C PRO A 58 -10.36 -12.72 -0.82
N ILE A 59 -9.72 -13.84 -0.51
CA ILE A 59 -8.28 -14.05 -0.66
C ILE A 59 -7.99 -14.72 -2.00
N VAL A 60 -7.32 -13.97 -2.88
CA VAL A 60 -6.80 -14.48 -4.15
C VAL A 60 -5.63 -15.41 -3.88
N THR A 61 -5.77 -16.68 -4.27
CA THR A 61 -4.74 -17.72 -4.09
C THR A 61 -3.62 -17.66 -5.13
N GLY A 62 -3.79 -16.89 -6.21
CA GLY A 62 -2.80 -16.65 -7.26
C GLY A 62 -1.81 -15.51 -6.94
N PRO A 63 -0.75 -15.34 -7.77
CA PRO A 63 0.17 -14.23 -7.62
C PRO A 63 -0.55 -12.90 -7.89
N VAL A 64 -0.46 -11.98 -6.94
CA VAL A 64 -0.99 -10.63 -7.04
C VAL A 64 0.11 -9.61 -6.78
N SER A 65 -0.05 -8.41 -7.33
CA SER A 65 0.88 -7.32 -7.09
C SER A 65 0.96 -6.95 -5.61
N ALA A 66 2.11 -6.45 -5.16
CA ALA A 66 2.28 -5.98 -3.78
C ALA A 66 1.27 -4.85 -3.43
N ALA A 67 0.98 -3.97 -4.39
CA ALA A 67 -0.01 -2.92 -4.23
C ALA A 67 -1.43 -3.47 -4.00
N PHE A 68 -1.79 -4.58 -4.65
CA PHE A 68 -3.10 -5.22 -4.41
C PHE A 68 -3.16 -5.89 -3.04
N LYS A 69 -2.10 -6.59 -2.62
CA LYS A 69 -2.03 -7.17 -1.26
C LYS A 69 -2.20 -6.10 -0.19
N GLN A 70 -1.59 -4.93 -0.37
CA GLN A 70 -1.75 -3.82 0.56
C GLN A 70 -3.20 -3.34 0.61
N ARG A 71 -3.87 -3.20 -0.54
CA ARG A 71 -5.30 -2.83 -0.57
C ARG A 71 -6.18 -3.85 0.15
N GLN A 72 -5.91 -5.14 -0.01
CA GLN A 72 -6.64 -6.20 0.69
C GLN A 72 -6.46 -6.12 2.21
N GLN A 73 -5.24 -5.82 2.68
CA GLN A 73 -4.96 -5.62 4.10
C GLN A 73 -5.66 -4.36 4.64
N ASP A 74 -5.56 -3.25 3.90
CA ASP A 74 -6.21 -1.98 4.28
C ASP A 74 -7.74 -2.12 4.36
N ALA A 75 -8.32 -3.03 3.57
CA ALA A 75 -9.74 -3.34 3.53
C ALA A 75 -10.16 -4.49 4.48
N GLY A 76 -9.23 -5.13 5.20
CA GLY A 76 -9.51 -6.22 6.13
C GLY A 76 -10.08 -7.47 5.47
N CYS A 77 -9.69 -7.76 4.23
CA CYS A 77 -10.22 -8.87 3.42
C CYS A 77 -9.96 -10.25 4.03
N ASP A 78 -8.95 -10.40 4.88
CA ASP A 78 -8.62 -11.62 5.62
C ASP A 78 -9.67 -11.98 6.68
N SER A 79 -10.42 -11.00 7.15
CA SER A 79 -11.48 -11.16 8.16
C SER A 79 -12.89 -11.00 7.58
N ALA A 80 -13.00 -10.69 6.28
CA ALA A 80 -14.28 -10.46 5.63
C ALA A 80 -15.03 -11.78 5.44
N VAL A 81 -16.35 -11.75 5.68
CA VAL A 81 -17.21 -12.94 5.60
C VAL A 81 -18.34 -12.66 4.63
N TRP A 82 -18.58 -13.61 3.72
CA TRP A 82 -19.71 -13.57 2.80
C TRP A 82 -21.05 -13.40 3.55
N PRO A 83 -22.01 -12.58 3.06
CA PRO A 83 -22.02 -11.81 1.81
C PRO A 83 -21.42 -10.40 1.92
N LYS A 84 -20.86 -10.06 3.10
CA LYS A 84 -20.41 -8.70 3.44
C LYS A 84 -18.93 -8.49 3.11
N ILE A 85 -18.55 -8.83 1.89
CA ILE A 85 -17.18 -8.65 1.40
C ILE A 85 -17.10 -7.37 0.55
N PRO A 86 -16.16 -6.46 0.86
CA PRO A 86 -15.85 -5.32 0.00
C PRO A 86 -15.33 -5.76 -1.36
N THR A 87 -15.76 -5.11 -2.44
CA THR A 87 -15.32 -5.46 -3.80
C THR A 87 -13.84 -5.23 -4.05
N VAL A 88 -13.21 -4.32 -3.30
CA VAL A 88 -11.76 -4.08 -3.34
C VAL A 88 -10.94 -5.31 -2.92
N CYS A 89 -11.56 -6.32 -2.29
CA CYS A 89 -10.93 -7.59 -2.00
C CYS A 89 -10.67 -8.44 -3.26
N TYR A 90 -11.35 -8.14 -4.36
CA TYR A 90 -11.20 -8.82 -5.64
C TYR A 90 -10.38 -7.97 -6.61
N PRO A 91 -9.57 -8.61 -7.47
CA PRO A 91 -8.90 -7.92 -8.56
C PRO A 91 -9.94 -7.51 -9.60
N ASP A 92 -9.67 -6.42 -10.32
CA ASP A 92 -10.45 -6.00 -11.50
C ASP A 92 -10.33 -7.02 -12.64
#